data_AF-A0A7C1EZG8-F1
#
_entry.id   AF-A0A7C1EZG8-F1
#
_cell.length_a   1.000
_cell.length_b   1.000
_cell.length_c   1.000
_cell.angle_alpha   90.00
_cell.angle_beta   90.00
_cell.angle_gamma   90.00
#
_symmetry.space_group_name_H-M   'P 1'
#
loop_
_entity.id
_entity.type
_entity.pdbx_description
1 polymer ?
#
loop_
_entity_poly.entity_id
_entity_poly.type
_entity_poly.pdbx_seq_one_letter_code
_entity_poly.pdbx_strand_id
1 'polypeptide(L)'
;MLQTWIKDLNSPDWWTRIEAENAIRDAGAHDSSVIDALANLLVDAAQANEPRWRAAHALGVLRAKAAIPALASVLRDPSSDVQYYAAWSLGKIGDPAGFEALKSVLHSTTVEEQANFAAAIALVQIDRERGLQALHAALTDENEAARRVARGALATING
;
A
#
# COMPACT_ATOMS: atom_id res chain seq x y z
N MET A 1 4.83 -15.41 -17.55
CA MET A 1 5.69 -15.47 -16.35
C MET A 1 5.26 -14.43 -15.32
N LEU A 2 5.37 -13.12 -15.59
CA LEU A 2 4.99 -12.08 -14.61
C LEU A 2 3.55 -12.24 -14.05
N GLN A 3 2.56 -12.45 -14.91
CA GLN A 3 1.16 -12.69 -14.48
C GLN A 3 0.99 -13.95 -13.62
N THR A 4 1.80 -14.98 -13.86
CA THR A 4 1.81 -16.20 -13.05
C THR A 4 2.33 -15.91 -11.66
N TRP A 5 3.46 -15.20 -11.55
CA TRP A 5 4.02 -14.85 -10.24
C TRP A 5 3.12 -13.89 -9.46
N ILE A 6 2.52 -12.89 -10.12
CA ILE A 6 1.53 -12.00 -9.51
C ILE A 6 0.40 -12.81 -8.89
N LYS A 7 -0.10 -13.84 -9.59
CA LYS A 7 -1.13 -14.73 -9.09
C LYS A 7 -0.67 -15.52 -7.86
N ASP A 8 0.54 -16.06 -7.94
CA ASP A 8 1.10 -16.97 -6.94
C ASP A 8 1.49 -16.27 -5.61
N LEU A 9 1.63 -14.94 -5.60
CA LEU A 9 1.84 -14.12 -4.39
C LEU A 9 0.80 -14.34 -3.28
N ASN A 10 -0.38 -14.87 -3.62
CA ASN A 10 -1.46 -15.15 -2.66
C ASN A 10 -1.82 -16.64 -2.63
N SER A 11 -0.92 -17.51 -3.06
CA SER A 11 -1.13 -18.95 -2.96
C SER A 11 -1.34 -19.34 -1.49
N PRO A 12 -2.32 -20.23 -1.20
CA PRO A 12 -2.46 -20.81 0.15
C PRO A 12 -1.24 -21.66 0.50
N ASP A 13 -0.52 -22.17 -0.49
CA ASP A 13 0.75 -22.85 -0.30
C ASP A 13 1.87 -21.85 0.00
N TRP A 14 2.49 -22.00 1.16
CA TRP A 14 3.53 -21.09 1.64
C TRP A 14 4.77 -21.08 0.74
N TRP A 15 5.10 -22.24 0.15
CA TRP A 15 6.25 -22.39 -0.72
C TRP A 15 6.03 -21.67 -2.05
N THR A 16 4.89 -21.90 -2.68
CA THR A 16 4.48 -21.23 -3.93
C THR A 16 4.52 -19.71 -3.80
N ARG A 17 4.04 -19.17 -2.66
CA ARG A 17 4.10 -17.73 -2.40
C ARG A 17 5.54 -17.20 -2.32
N ILE A 18 6.41 -17.89 -1.58
CA ILE A 18 7.82 -17.48 -1.42
C ILE A 18 8.57 -17.55 -2.74
N GLU A 19 8.33 -18.60 -3.54
CA GLU A 19 8.90 -18.72 -4.89
C GLU A 19 8.45 -17.56 -5.80
N ALA A 20 7.17 -17.18 -5.74
CA ALA A 20 6.66 -16.04 -6.49
C ALA A 20 7.30 -14.71 -6.05
N GLU A 21 7.45 -14.49 -4.74
CA GLU A 21 8.12 -13.30 -4.19
C GLU A 21 9.59 -13.24 -4.64
N ASN A 22 10.31 -14.36 -4.56
CA ASN A 22 11.69 -14.46 -4.99
C ASN A 22 11.85 -14.21 -6.48
N ALA A 23 10.99 -14.81 -7.31
CA ALA A 23 11.02 -14.62 -8.76
C ALA A 23 10.71 -13.17 -9.16
N ILE A 24 9.74 -12.53 -8.50
CA ILE A 24 9.44 -11.11 -8.73
C ILE A 24 10.62 -10.24 -8.30
N ARG A 25 11.22 -10.49 -7.14
CA ARG A 25 12.40 -9.74 -6.66
C ARG A 25 13.60 -9.89 -7.58
N ASP A 26 13.90 -11.10 -8.01
CA ASP A 26 14.98 -11.36 -8.95
C ASP A 26 14.74 -10.65 -10.27
N ALA A 27 13.54 -10.79 -10.85
CA ALA A 27 13.19 -10.10 -12.09
C ALA A 27 13.25 -8.57 -11.96
N GLY A 28 12.68 -7.99 -10.89
CA GLY A 28 12.69 -6.55 -10.67
C GLY A 28 14.06 -5.97 -10.32
N ALA A 29 15.00 -6.79 -9.81
CA ALA A 29 16.38 -6.38 -9.58
C ALA A 29 17.20 -6.29 -10.87
N HIS A 30 16.87 -7.11 -11.87
CA HIS A 30 17.60 -7.20 -13.14
C HIS A 30 16.92 -6.44 -14.29
N ASP A 31 15.62 -6.14 -14.17
CA ASP A 31 14.83 -5.49 -15.20
C ASP A 31 13.83 -4.49 -14.62
N SER A 32 14.11 -3.20 -14.79
CA SER A 32 13.23 -2.11 -14.34
C SER A 32 11.89 -2.08 -15.08
N SER A 33 11.78 -2.68 -16.27
CA SER A 33 10.52 -2.75 -17.01
C SER A 33 9.46 -3.59 -16.28
N VAL A 34 9.87 -4.46 -15.35
CA VAL A 34 8.96 -5.19 -14.46
C VAL A 34 8.23 -4.23 -13.53
N ILE A 35 8.91 -3.21 -13.00
CA ILE A 35 8.29 -2.18 -12.15
C ILE A 35 7.30 -1.37 -12.97
N ASP A 36 7.67 -0.96 -14.18
CA ASP A 36 6.79 -0.20 -15.07
C ASP A 36 5.55 -1.00 -15.46
N ALA A 37 5.71 -2.29 -15.78
CA ALA A 37 4.61 -3.19 -16.10
C ALA A 37 3.64 -3.36 -14.92
N LEU A 38 4.16 -3.52 -13.70
CA LEU A 38 3.35 -3.61 -12.48
C LEU A 38 2.64 -2.29 -12.17
N ALA A 39 3.33 -1.15 -12.32
CA ALA A 39 2.75 0.16 -12.12
C ALA A 39 1.62 0.45 -13.12
N ASN A 40 1.81 0.10 -14.39
CA ASN A 40 0.79 0.23 -15.43
C ASN A 40 -0.41 -0.69 -15.15
N LEU A 41 -0.17 -1.94 -14.74
CA LEU A 41 -1.23 -2.88 -14.37
C LEU A 41 -2.05 -2.36 -13.18
N LEU A 42 -1.41 -1.74 -12.20
CA LEU A 42 -2.09 -1.18 -11.02
C LEU A 42 -3.11 -0.09 -11.39
N VAL A 43 -2.70 0.84 -12.27
CA VAL A 43 -3.51 2.01 -12.63
C VAL A 43 -4.50 1.74 -13.77
N ASP A 44 -4.44 0.57 -14.41
CA ASP A 44 -5.37 0.20 -15.47
C ASP A 44 -6.75 -0.14 -14.92
N ALA A 45 -7.63 0.88 -14.89
CA ALA A 45 -9.01 0.75 -14.44
C ALA A 45 -9.88 -0.17 -15.33
N ALA A 46 -9.41 -0.56 -16.52
CA ALA A 46 -10.10 -1.54 -17.35
C ALA A 46 -9.88 -2.98 -16.88
N GLN A 47 -8.88 -3.23 -16.04
CA GLN A 47 -8.62 -4.56 -15.47
C GLN A 47 -9.55 -4.88 -14.31
N ALA A 48 -9.75 -6.18 -14.09
CA ALA A 48 -10.33 -6.66 -12.84
C ALA A 48 -9.48 -6.20 -11.64
N ASN A 49 -10.13 -6.05 -10.48
CA ASN A 49 -9.46 -5.58 -9.26
C ASN A 49 -8.33 -6.52 -8.81
N GLU A 50 -8.46 -7.83 -9.03
CA GLU A 50 -7.51 -8.84 -8.57
C GLU A 50 -6.07 -8.65 -9.11
N PRO A 51 -5.85 -8.58 -10.43
CA PRO A 51 -4.53 -8.22 -10.97
C PRO A 51 -3.96 -6.91 -10.42
N ARG A 52 -4.82 -5.91 -10.19
CA ARG A 52 -4.41 -4.56 -9.77
C ARG A 52 -3.88 -4.55 -8.34
N TRP A 53 -4.62 -5.10 -7.38
CA TRP A 53 -4.16 -5.11 -5.99
C TRP A 53 -2.95 -6.03 -5.80
N ARG A 54 -2.83 -7.11 -6.60
CA ARG A 54 -1.63 -7.95 -6.61
C ARG A 54 -0.42 -7.23 -7.17
N ALA A 55 -0.62 -6.38 -8.19
CA ALA A 55 0.43 -5.52 -8.69
C ALA A 55 0.90 -4.53 -7.61
N ALA A 56 -0.02 -3.90 -6.87
CA ALA A 56 0.33 -3.07 -5.72
C ALA A 56 1.17 -3.86 -4.70
N HIS A 57 0.72 -5.04 -4.29
CA HIS A 57 1.45 -5.90 -3.35
C HIS A 57 2.88 -6.20 -3.83
N ALA A 58 3.03 -6.61 -5.09
CA ALA A 58 4.33 -6.89 -5.70
C ALA A 58 5.27 -5.67 -5.66
N LEU A 59 4.77 -4.48 -5.97
CA LEU A 59 5.54 -3.23 -5.92
C LEU A 59 6.05 -2.92 -4.49
N GLY A 60 5.24 -3.22 -3.46
CA GLY A 60 5.64 -3.14 -2.07
C GLY A 60 6.75 -4.14 -1.69
N VAL A 61 6.62 -5.40 -2.12
CA VAL A 61 7.63 -6.46 -1.90
C VAL A 61 8.97 -6.11 -2.56
N LEU A 62 8.90 -5.51 -3.76
CA LEU A 62 10.06 -5.00 -4.50
C LEU A 62 10.72 -3.77 -3.87
N ARG A 63 10.03 -3.09 -2.94
CA ARG A 63 10.40 -1.75 -2.46
C ARG A 63 10.62 -0.77 -3.61
N ALA A 64 9.75 -0.84 -4.62
CA ALA A 64 9.88 -0.10 -5.87
C ALA A 64 9.55 1.39 -5.69
N LYS A 65 10.56 2.21 -5.34
CA LYS A 65 10.41 3.67 -5.17
C LYS A 65 9.84 4.37 -6.41
N ALA A 66 10.19 3.89 -7.61
CA ALA A 66 9.69 4.43 -8.86
C ALA A 66 8.16 4.29 -9.01
N ALA A 67 7.54 3.35 -8.29
CA ALA A 67 6.10 3.12 -8.34
C ALA A 67 5.29 3.92 -7.31
N ILE A 68 5.93 4.75 -6.48
CA ILE A 68 5.25 5.61 -5.50
C ILE A 68 4.15 6.47 -6.15
N PRO A 69 4.35 7.12 -7.31
CA PRO A 69 3.29 7.89 -7.96
C PRO A 69 2.08 7.03 -8.35
N ALA A 70 2.31 5.83 -8.88
CA ALA A 70 1.24 4.90 -9.26
C ALA A 70 0.47 4.42 -8.02
N LEU A 71 1.17 4.01 -6.96
CA LEU A 71 0.57 3.60 -5.69
C LEU A 71 -0.23 4.73 -5.04
N ALA A 72 0.30 5.96 -5.04
CA ALA A 72 -0.39 7.13 -4.51
C ALA A 72 -1.69 7.44 -5.27
N SER A 73 -1.71 7.24 -6.60
CA SER A 73 -2.88 7.53 -7.43
C SER A 73 -4.09 6.65 -7.13
N VAL A 74 -3.87 5.44 -6.59
CA VAL A 74 -4.91 4.45 -6.31
C VAL A 74 -5.27 4.34 -4.82
N LEU A 75 -4.78 5.26 -3.96
CA LEU A 75 -5.15 5.30 -2.55
C LEU A 75 -6.65 5.59 -2.31
N ARG A 76 -7.37 6.06 -3.33
CA ARG A 76 -8.83 6.28 -3.34
C ARG A 76 -9.53 5.44 -4.42
N ASP A 77 -8.93 4.31 -4.80
CA ASP A 77 -9.50 3.42 -5.82
C ASP A 77 -10.88 2.88 -5.44
N PRO A 78 -11.81 2.64 -6.37
CA PRO A 78 -13.09 2.02 -6.02
C PRO A 78 -12.97 0.64 -5.35
N SER A 79 -11.87 -0.07 -5.54
CA SER A 79 -11.61 -1.35 -4.89
C SER A 79 -10.92 -1.18 -3.53
N SER A 80 -11.57 -1.69 -2.47
CA SER A 80 -11.03 -1.74 -1.11
C SER A 80 -9.66 -2.44 -1.03
N ASP A 81 -9.49 -3.54 -1.77
CA ASP A 81 -8.22 -4.28 -1.83
C ASP A 81 -7.12 -3.43 -2.45
N VAL A 82 -7.41 -2.75 -3.57
CA VAL A 82 -6.43 -1.86 -4.24
C VAL A 82 -6.01 -0.74 -3.30
N GLN A 83 -6.96 -0.09 -2.60
CA GLN A 83 -6.65 0.94 -1.61
C GLN A 83 -5.74 0.39 -0.49
N TYR A 84 -6.08 -0.76 0.08
CA TYR A 84 -5.34 -1.38 1.18
C TYR A 84 -3.90 -1.72 0.77
N TYR A 85 -3.73 -2.44 -0.33
CA TYR A 85 -2.41 -2.85 -0.79
C TYR A 85 -1.58 -1.66 -1.27
N ALA A 86 -2.18 -0.59 -1.78
CA ALA A 86 -1.48 0.65 -2.10
C ALA A 86 -0.91 1.31 -0.84
N ALA A 87 -1.72 1.48 0.20
CA ALA A 87 -1.29 2.07 1.47
C ALA A 87 -0.21 1.22 2.16
N TRP A 88 -0.44 -0.10 2.24
CA TRP A 88 0.53 -1.05 2.79
C TRP A 88 1.87 -1.00 2.04
N SER A 89 1.83 -0.96 0.71
CA SER A 89 3.04 -0.98 -0.12
C SER A 89 3.85 0.30 0.02
N LEU A 90 3.21 1.47 0.13
CA LEU A 90 3.90 2.73 0.41
C LEU A 90 4.62 2.66 1.78
N GLY A 91 3.99 2.09 2.80
CA GLY A 91 4.63 1.83 4.10
C GLY A 91 5.81 0.87 3.98
N LYS A 92 5.65 -0.22 3.21
CA LYS A 92 6.70 -1.23 2.98
C LYS A 92 7.90 -0.69 2.21
N ILE A 93 7.67 0.22 1.26
CA ILE A 93 8.71 0.96 0.53
C ILE A 93 9.47 1.87 1.50
N GLY A 94 8.77 2.54 2.41
CA GLY A 94 9.38 3.34 3.48
C GLY A 94 10.02 4.65 2.99
N ASP A 95 9.66 5.12 1.80
CA ASP A 95 10.24 6.33 1.23
C ASP A 95 9.38 7.57 1.58
N PRO A 96 9.99 8.68 2.05
CA PRO A 96 9.28 9.90 2.40
C PRO A 96 8.39 10.49 1.30
N ALA A 97 8.66 10.19 0.03
CA ALA A 97 7.83 10.67 -1.09
C ALA A 97 6.38 10.15 -1.02
N GLY A 98 6.11 9.04 -0.33
CA GLY A 98 4.76 8.53 -0.09
C GLY A 98 3.99 9.19 1.05
N PHE A 99 4.66 9.98 1.90
CA PHE A 99 4.11 10.45 3.17
C PHE A 99 2.87 11.34 2.98
N GLU A 100 2.94 12.37 2.13
CA GLU A 100 1.81 13.29 1.96
C GLU A 100 0.59 12.63 1.31
N ALA A 101 0.82 11.65 0.42
CA ALA A 101 -0.26 10.88 -0.19
C ALA A 101 -1.04 10.07 0.86
N LEU A 102 -0.32 9.36 1.74
CA LEU A 102 -0.89 8.61 2.86
C LEU A 102 -1.58 9.52 3.88
N LYS A 103 -0.97 10.66 4.21
CA LYS A 103 -1.57 11.62 5.14
C LYS A 103 -2.89 12.16 4.61
N SER A 104 -3.00 12.38 3.29
CA SER A 104 -4.22 12.88 2.67
C SER A 104 -5.43 11.94 2.80
N VAL A 105 -5.21 10.64 3.02
CA VAL A 105 -6.31 9.67 3.16
C VAL A 105 -6.76 9.44 4.60
N LEU A 106 -5.97 9.85 5.61
CA LEU A 106 -6.36 9.77 7.02
C LEU A 106 -7.72 10.44 7.29
N HIS A 107 -7.94 11.58 6.65
CA HIS A 107 -9.12 12.41 6.84
C HIS A 107 -10.27 12.05 5.88
N SER A 108 -10.08 11.04 5.02
CA SER A 108 -11.05 10.70 3.99
C SER A 108 -12.26 9.95 4.57
N THR A 109 -13.46 10.34 4.15
CA THR A 109 -14.70 9.58 4.40
C THR A 109 -15.00 8.56 3.30
N THR A 110 -14.25 8.59 2.20
CA THR A 110 -14.47 7.73 1.03
C THR A 110 -13.48 6.58 0.92
N VAL A 111 -12.47 6.54 1.79
CA VAL A 111 -11.48 5.47 1.85
C VAL A 111 -11.94 4.44 2.87
N GLU A 112 -11.84 3.16 2.50
CA GLU A 112 -12.27 2.06 3.33
C GLU A 112 -11.48 2.00 4.65
N GLU A 113 -12.14 1.62 5.74
CA GLU A 113 -11.57 1.69 7.09
C GLU A 113 -10.25 0.92 7.20
N GLN A 114 -10.15 -0.24 6.56
CA GLN A 114 -8.93 -1.06 6.53
C GLN A 114 -7.78 -0.38 5.79
N ALA A 115 -8.04 0.26 4.65
CA ALA A 115 -7.02 0.97 3.88
C ALA A 115 -6.56 2.24 4.61
N ASN A 116 -7.49 2.94 5.26
CA ASN A 116 -7.18 4.10 6.08
C ASN A 116 -6.31 3.71 7.30
N PHE A 117 -6.64 2.59 7.94
CA PHE A 117 -5.79 2.02 9.00
C PHE A 117 -4.41 1.63 8.49
N ALA A 118 -4.30 0.97 7.33
CA ALA A 118 -3.02 0.66 6.72
C ALA A 118 -2.20 1.93 6.43
N ALA A 119 -2.85 3.01 5.97
CA ALA A 119 -2.19 4.30 5.74
C ALA A 119 -1.68 4.94 7.04
N ALA A 120 -2.46 4.86 8.13
CA ALA A 120 -2.05 5.32 9.45
C ALA A 120 -0.78 4.62 9.95
N ILE A 121 -0.72 3.30 9.81
CA ILE A 121 0.47 2.52 10.16
C ILE A 121 1.65 2.86 9.23
N ALA A 122 1.41 2.97 7.92
CA ALA A 122 2.42 3.29 6.92
C ALA A 122 3.08 4.66 7.18
N LEU A 123 2.33 5.66 7.62
CA LEU A 123 2.88 6.98 7.97
C LEU A 123 3.95 6.88 9.06
N VAL A 124 3.69 6.07 10.10
CA VAL A 124 4.62 5.85 11.21
C VAL A 124 5.80 4.98 10.79
N GLN A 125 5.61 4.06 9.85
CA GLN A 125 6.70 3.26 9.27
C GLN A 125 7.66 4.12 8.43
N ILE A 126 7.13 5.08 7.66
CA ILE A 126 7.92 6.00 6.83
C ILE A 126 8.63 7.03 7.70
N ASP A 127 7.91 7.66 8.62
CA ASP A 127 8.45 8.64 9.55
C ASP A 127 7.69 8.56 10.87
N ARG A 128 8.34 7.98 11.88
CA ARG A 128 7.71 7.74 13.19
C ARG A 128 7.26 9.04 13.85
N GLU A 129 8.07 10.10 13.78
CA GLU A 129 7.76 11.35 14.47
C GLU A 129 6.61 12.06 13.78
N ARG A 130 6.73 12.31 12.48
CA ARG A 130 5.69 13.00 11.70
C ARG A 130 4.41 12.17 11.61
N GLY A 131 4.53 10.85 11.52
CA GLY A 131 3.40 9.92 11.52
C GLY A 131 2.63 9.98 12.84
N LEU A 132 3.31 9.91 13.98
CA LEU A 132 2.65 10.08 15.27
C LEU A 132 2.00 11.44 15.42
N GLN A 133 2.65 12.53 14.98
CA GLN A 133 2.04 13.86 14.99
C GLN A 133 0.74 13.90 14.17
N ALA A 134 0.72 13.29 12.99
CA ALA A 134 -0.48 13.20 12.15
C ALA A 134 -1.60 12.40 12.83
N LEU A 135 -1.29 11.28 13.48
CA LEU A 135 -2.28 10.48 14.20
C LEU A 135 -2.84 11.21 15.43
N HIS A 136 -2.01 11.92 16.20
CA HIS A 136 -2.49 12.72 17.32
C HIS A 136 -3.41 13.86 16.87
N ALA A 137 -3.09 14.53 15.76
CA ALA A 137 -3.97 15.54 15.18
C ALA A 137 -5.31 14.93 14.72
N ALA A 138 -5.30 13.72 14.16
CA ALA A 138 -6.50 13.02 13.71
C ALA A 138 -7.42 12.56 14.86
N LEU A 139 -6.95 12.51 16.12
CA LEU A 139 -7.80 12.20 17.28
C LEU A 139 -8.88 13.25 17.53
N THR A 140 -8.63 14.50 17.15
CA THR A 140 -9.56 15.63 17.28
C THR A 140 -10.21 16.05 15.96
N ASP A 141 -10.07 15.23 14.92
CA ASP A 141 -10.65 15.52 13.61
C ASP A 141 -12.18 15.57 13.66
N GLU A 142 -12.81 16.39 12.82
CA GLU A 142 -14.27 16.44 12.70
C GLU A 142 -14.85 15.12 12.14
N ASN A 143 -14.09 14.44 11.28
CA ASN A 143 -14.43 13.14 10.72
C ASN A 143 -14.26 12.02 11.77
N GLU A 144 -15.37 11.36 12.11
CA GLU A 144 -15.38 10.25 13.05
C GLU A 144 -14.51 9.07 12.61
N ALA A 145 -14.46 8.78 11.31
CA ALA A 145 -13.62 7.72 10.76
C ALA A 145 -12.13 8.01 11.01
N ALA A 146 -11.70 9.25 10.81
CA ALA A 146 -10.33 9.68 11.09
C ALA A 146 -9.98 9.51 12.58
N ARG A 147 -10.89 9.92 13.48
CA ARG A 147 -10.72 9.71 14.92
C ARG A 147 -10.63 8.23 15.31
N ARG A 148 -11.46 7.37 14.70
CA ARG A 148 -11.45 5.91 14.94
C ARG A 148 -10.13 5.28 14.51
N VAL A 149 -9.70 5.58 13.28
CA VAL A 149 -8.44 5.07 12.72
C VAL A 149 -7.26 5.52 13.57
N ALA A 150 -7.21 6.79 13.96
CA ALA A 150 -6.15 7.31 14.82
C ALA A 150 -6.06 6.57 16.17
N ARG A 151 -7.20 6.36 16.85
CA ARG A 151 -7.24 5.60 18.11
C ARG A 151 -6.74 4.17 17.92
N GLY A 152 -7.24 3.48 16.89
CA GLY A 152 -6.86 2.11 16.60
C GLY A 152 -5.37 1.99 16.31
N ALA A 153 -4.85 2.82 15.41
CA ALA A 153 -3.45 2.79 15.01
C ALA A 153 -2.52 3.09 16.20
N LEU A 154 -2.83 4.11 17.02
CA LEU A 154 -2.05 4.44 18.21
C LEU A 154 -2.06 3.30 19.25
N ALA A 155 -3.20 2.62 19.43
CA ALA A 155 -3.27 1.46 20.31
C ALA A 155 -2.38 0.31 19.82
N THR A 156 -2.34 0.05 18.50
CA THR A 156 -1.46 -0.96 17.90
C THR A 156 0.01 -0.58 17.94
N ILE A 157 0.36 0.71 17.85
CA ILE A 157 1.75 1.17 17.89
C ILE A 157 2.33 1.17 19.30
N ASN A 158 1.50 1.41 20.32
CA ASN A 158 1.92 1.55 21.71
C ASN A 158 1.77 0.28 22.56
N GLY A 159 1.04 -0.73 22.06
CA GLY A 159 0.88 -2.04 22.72
C GLY A 159 1.97 -3.01 22.31
#